data_AF-A0A1F8SGY5-F1
#
_entry.id   AF-A0A1F8SGY5-F1
#
_cell.length_a   1.000
_cell.length_b   1.000
_cell.length_c   1.000
_cell.angle_alpha   90.00
_cell.angle_beta   90.00
_cell.angle_gamma   90.00
#
_symmetry.space_group_name_H-M   'P 1'
#
loop_
_entity.id
_entity.type
_entity.pdbx_description
1 polymer ?
#
loop_
_entity_poly.entity_id
_entity_poly.type
_entity_poly.pdbx_seq_one_letter_code
_entity_poly.pdbx_strand_id
1 'polypeptide(L)'
;MRFKCVTCGIEFENIEQLASHKKQHQASSRGSSGVICLGCGKSIPLEPSKMNYSGPLTCPNCHRTMTVVIEGGEVCVARLG
;
A
#
# COMPACT_ATOMS: atom_id res chain seq x y z
N MET A 1 -0.49 16.74 -29.38
CA MET A 1 -1.17 15.60 -28.72
C MET A 1 -0.73 15.61 -27.26
N ARG A 2 -1.64 15.58 -26.28
CA ARG A 2 -1.29 15.50 -24.85
C ARG A 2 -1.43 14.06 -24.39
N PHE A 3 -0.51 13.59 -23.56
CA PHE A 3 -0.46 12.23 -23.05
C PHE A 3 -1.00 12.21 -21.62
N LYS A 4 -2.14 11.54 -21.40
CA LYS A 4 -2.79 11.48 -20.09
C LYS A 4 -2.48 10.16 -19.39
N CYS A 5 -2.07 10.21 -18.14
CA CYS A 5 -1.95 9.03 -17.31
C CYS A 5 -3.34 8.51 -16.93
N VAL A 6 -3.65 7.27 -17.30
CA VAL A 6 -4.94 6.64 -16.96
C VAL A 6 -5.10 6.33 -15.47
N THR A 7 -3.97 6.24 -14.74
CA THR A 7 -3.96 5.88 -13.31
C THR A 7 -4.30 7.07 -12.42
N CYS A 8 -3.84 8.28 -12.75
CA CYS A 8 -4.01 9.47 -11.89
C CYS A 8 -4.56 10.70 -12.63
N GLY A 9 -4.73 10.63 -13.95
CA GLY A 9 -5.31 11.69 -14.76
C GLY A 9 -4.37 12.85 -15.13
N ILE A 10 -3.10 12.81 -14.74
CA ILE A 10 -2.13 13.87 -15.05
C ILE A 10 -1.81 13.90 -16.56
N GLU A 11 -1.76 15.10 -17.11
CA GLU A 11 -1.41 15.35 -18.51
C GLU A 11 0.08 15.69 -18.67
N PHE A 12 0.67 15.14 -19.73
CA PHE A 12 2.07 15.34 -20.08
C PHE A 12 2.18 15.78 -21.54
N GLU A 13 3.20 16.58 -21.82
CA GLU A 13 3.43 17.13 -23.17
C GLU A 13 4.01 16.08 -24.13
N ASN A 14 4.74 15.09 -23.61
CA ASN A 14 5.45 14.08 -24.40
C ASN A 14 5.36 12.69 -23.77
N ILE A 15 5.56 11.66 -24.60
CA ILE A 15 5.48 10.25 -24.20
C ILE A 15 6.57 9.83 -23.20
N GLU A 16 7.77 10.41 -23.29
CA GLU A 16 8.87 10.13 -22.36
C GLU A 16 8.55 10.58 -20.93
N GLN A 17 7.90 11.74 -20.78
CA GLN A 17 7.44 12.25 -19.49
C GLN A 17 6.36 11.34 -18.89
N LEU A 18 5.39 10.91 -19.71
CA LEU A 18 4.40 9.92 -19.29
C LEU A 18 5.08 8.59 -18.91
N ALA A 19 6.07 8.11 -19.68
CA ALA A 19 6.76 6.85 -19.42
C ALA A 19 7.54 6.88 -18.09
N SER A 20 8.27 7.97 -17.82
CA SER A 20 8.97 8.16 -16.54
C SER A 20 7.99 8.27 -15.36
N HIS A 21 6.91 9.01 -15.53
CA HIS A 21 5.83 9.11 -14.55
C HIS A 21 5.17 7.74 -14.27
N LYS A 22 4.89 6.93 -15.30
CA LYS A 22 4.34 5.58 -15.14
C LYS A 22 5.25 4.65 -14.33
N LYS A 23 6.57 4.83 -14.40
CA LYS A 23 7.51 4.09 -13.54
C LYS A 23 7.34 4.44 -12.07
N GLN A 24 6.96 5.66 -11.74
CA GLN A 24 6.63 6.02 -10.35
C GLN A 24 5.41 5.27 -9.86
N HIS A 25 4.39 5.08 -10.71
CA HIS A 25 3.27 4.19 -10.39
C HIS A 25 3.70 2.75 -10.18
N GLN A 26 4.71 2.24 -10.90
CA GLN A 26 5.23 0.89 -10.69
C GLN A 26 6.09 0.78 -9.42
N ALA A 27 6.87 1.81 -9.09
CA ALA A 27 7.66 1.88 -7.87
C ALA A 27 6.79 2.03 -6.60
N SER A 28 5.63 2.71 -6.72
CA SER A 28 4.65 2.87 -5.64
C SER A 28 3.51 1.85 -5.67
N SER A 29 3.33 1.12 -6.78
CA SER A 29 2.51 -0.10 -6.88
C SER A 29 3.35 -1.36 -6.72
N ARG A 30 4.39 -1.30 -5.89
CA ARG A 30 4.87 -2.49 -5.20
C ARG A 30 3.67 -2.94 -4.38
N GLY A 31 2.94 -3.94 -4.89
CA GLY A 31 1.66 -4.40 -4.35
C GLY A 31 1.72 -4.35 -2.84
N SER A 32 0.81 -3.57 -2.25
CA SER A 32 0.84 -3.33 -0.80
C SER A 32 0.86 -4.68 -0.09
N SER A 33 2.04 -5.12 0.38
CA SER A 33 2.15 -5.92 1.59
C SER A 33 1.56 -5.01 2.65
N GLY A 34 0.25 -5.07 2.77
CA GLY A 34 -0.52 -4.23 3.63
C GLY A 34 -1.47 -5.12 4.38
N VAL A 35 -1.65 -4.86 5.66
CA VAL A 35 -2.59 -5.63 6.47
C VAL A 35 -3.99 -5.14 6.17
N ILE A 36 -4.93 -6.04 5.87
CA ILE A 36 -6.34 -5.67 5.81
C ILE A 36 -6.85 -5.46 7.24
N CYS A 37 -7.36 -4.26 7.50
CA CYS A 37 -7.99 -3.94 8.77
C CYS A 37 -9.26 -4.78 8.95
N LEU A 38 -9.28 -5.68 9.94
CA LEU A 38 -10.49 -6.46 10.27
C LEU A 38 -11.65 -5.60 10.81
N GLY A 39 -11.39 -4.36 11.24
CA GLY A 39 -12.40 -3.47 11.78
C GLY A 39 -13.15 -2.64 10.73
N CYS A 40 -12.47 -2.22 9.67
CA CYS A 40 -13.04 -1.35 8.62
C CYS A 40 -12.83 -1.87 7.18
N GLY A 41 -12.14 -2.99 6.99
CA GLY A 41 -11.88 -3.62 5.69
C GLY A 41 -10.84 -2.91 4.82
N LYS A 42 -10.24 -1.82 5.28
CA LYS A 42 -9.26 -1.05 4.50
C LYS A 42 -7.85 -1.63 4.62
N SER A 43 -7.08 -1.55 3.54
CA SER A 43 -5.66 -1.90 3.54
C SER A 43 -4.84 -0.88 4.34
N ILE A 44 -3.97 -1.40 5.19
CA ILE A 44 -3.02 -0.63 5.99
C ILE A 44 -1.64 -0.85 5.35
N PRO A 45 -1.00 0.18 4.78
CA PRO A 45 0.32 0.02 4.17
C PRO A 45 1.32 -0.40 5.24
N LEU A 46 2.07 -1.49 5.00
CA LEU A 46 3.23 -1.83 5.81
C LEU A 46 4.49 -1.28 5.16
N GLU A 47 5.36 -0.76 6.00
CA GLU A 47 6.70 -0.41 5.56
C GLU A 47 7.50 -1.69 5.25
N PRO A 48 8.44 -1.65 4.30
CA PRO A 48 9.31 -2.80 4.02
C PRO A 48 10.11 -3.25 5.25
N SER A 49 10.33 -2.37 6.24
CA SER A 49 10.97 -2.70 7.52
C SER A 49 10.10 -3.57 8.45
N LYS A 50 8.81 -3.76 8.15
CA LYS A 50 7.86 -4.58 8.92
C LYS A 50 7.65 -5.97 8.30
N MET A 51 8.59 -6.42 7.47
CA MET A 51 8.56 -7.73 6.81
C MET A 51 8.50 -8.89 7.81
N ASN A 52 9.08 -8.72 9.01
CA ASN A 52 8.95 -9.65 10.12
C ASN A 52 8.50 -8.87 11.37
N TYR A 53 7.19 -8.77 11.59
CA TYR A 53 6.62 -7.98 12.68
C TYR A 53 5.51 -8.74 13.41
N SER A 54 5.61 -8.80 14.73
CA SER A 54 4.58 -9.33 15.61
C SER A 54 4.20 -8.28 16.65
N GLY A 55 2.92 -7.89 16.69
CA GLY A 55 2.45 -6.93 17.68
C GLY A 55 1.18 -6.16 17.30
N PRO A 56 0.82 -5.17 18.12
CA PRO A 56 -0.36 -4.34 17.89
C PRO A 56 -0.13 -3.33 16.76
N LEU A 57 -0.96 -3.43 15.73
CA LEU A 57 -1.04 -2.53 14.59
C LEU A 57 -2.31 -1.68 14.68
N THR A 58 -2.16 -0.37 14.72
CA THR A 58 -3.28 0.57 14.75
C THR A 58 -3.66 0.98 13.33
N CYS A 59 -4.94 0.84 12.98
CA CYS A 59 -5.45 1.27 11.68
C CYS A 59 -5.55 2.81 11.62
N PRO A 60 -4.91 3.48 10.64
CA PRO A 60 -4.99 4.94 10.50
C PRO A 60 -6.38 5.43 10.04
N ASN A 61 -7.23 4.54 9.52
CA ASN A 61 -8.56 4.92 9.02
C ASN A 61 -9.65 4.87 10.09
N CYS A 62 -9.59 3.89 11.00
CA CYS A 62 -10.64 3.68 12.01
C CYS A 62 -10.10 3.71 13.45
N HIS A 63 -8.81 3.98 13.64
CA HIS A 63 -8.11 4.05 14.93
C HIS A 63 -8.28 2.80 15.81
N ARG A 64 -8.58 1.64 15.21
CA ARG A 64 -8.66 0.38 15.94
C ARG A 64 -7.30 -0.30 15.96
N THR A 65 -6.94 -0.83 17.12
CA THR A 65 -5.74 -1.63 17.31
C THR A 65 -6.08 -3.11 17.10
N MET A 66 -5.25 -3.80 16.33
CA MET A 66 -5.34 -5.25 16.13
C MET A 66 -3.96 -5.87 16.27
N THR A 67 -3.91 -7.10 16.76
CA THR A 67 -2.64 -7.82 16.84
C THR A 67 -2.40 -8.55 15.53
N VAL A 68 -1.25 -8.30 14.91
CA VAL A 68 -0.85 -8.91 13.64
C VAL A 68 0.48 -9.61 13.80
N VAL A 69 0.66 -10.71 13.07
CA VAL A 69 1.94 -11.41 12.91
C VAL A 69 2.21 -11.47 11.42
N ILE A 70 3.35 -10.91 11.03
CA ILE A 70 3.81 -10.78 9.65
C ILE A 70 5.16 -11.48 9.58
N GLU A 71 5.31 -12.42 8.66
CA GLU A 71 6.56 -13.14 8.39
C GLU A 71 6.86 -13.06 6.89
N GLY A 72 8.07 -12.65 6.50
CA GLY A 72 8.44 -12.50 5.08
C GLY A 72 7.60 -11.47 4.29
N GLY A 73 6.86 -10.59 4.96
CA GLY A 73 5.94 -9.62 4.34
C GLY A 73 4.53 -10.15 4.08
N GLU A 74 4.23 -11.37 4.56
CA GLU A 74 2.93 -12.01 4.51
C GLU A 74 2.29 -12.02 5.90
N VAL A 75 0.97 -11.81 5.97
CA VAL A 75 0.25 -11.77 7.25
C VAL A 75 -0.15 -13.20 7.66
N CYS A 76 0.53 -13.77 8.65
CA CYS A 76 0.23 -15.10 9.20
C CYS A 76 -0.97 -15.06 10.16
N VAL A 77 -1.08 -14.01 10.99
CA VAL A 77 -2.15 -13.88 12.00
C VAL A 77 -2.65 -12.45 12.03
N ALA A 78 -3.97 -12.27 12.10
CA ALA A 78 -4.60 -10.98 12.40
C ALA A 78 -5.78 -11.21 13.35
N ARG A 79 -5.78 -10.53 14.50
CA ARG A 79 -6.85 -10.61 15.49
C ARG A 79 -7.24 -9.22 15.96
N LEU A 80 -8.52 -8.90 15.85
CA LEU A 80 -9.09 -7.72 16.52
C LEU A 80 -9.16 -8.03 18.02
N GLY A 81 -8.61 -7.12 18.85
CA GLY A 81 -8.71 -7.18 20.30
C GLY A 81 -10.12 -6.91 20.81
#